data_AF-A0A6S7B7I9-F1
#
_entry.id   AF-A0A6S7B7I9-F1
#
_cell.length_a   1.000
_cell.length_b   1.000
_cell.length_c   1.000
_cell.angle_alpha   90.00
_cell.angle_beta   90.00
_cell.angle_gamma   90.00
#
_symmetry.space_group_name_H-M   'P 1'
#
loop_
_entity.id
_entity.type
_entity.pdbx_description
1 polymer ?
#
loop_
_entity_poly.entity_id
_entity_poly.type
_entity_poly.pdbx_seq_one_letter_code
_entity_poly.pdbx_strand_id
1 'polypeptide(L)'
;MTVNRELKLLRADNARLVALLKSHGINVTPPDAGSTPLEPSRLTTDEKIALFRRLFQGRTDVYPIRWESKVGKSGYSPACANEWRAGVCEKPRIKCSDCGNRLLIPLSDHVIYDHLAGRHTVGVYPLMADDTCHFLAVDFDDADWREDARAFLSSCQELDVPAALEISRSGNGAHVWIFFQSSVPARDARRLGTAIISHTCTRTRQLKLTSYDRLFPNQDSMPKGGFGNLIALPLQKKPREQGNSLFVDEALQPHADQWAFLATIKTLPPAEIESAILRCTGGTHPLDVSFVTDDDDQAQPWRTPP
;
A
#
# COMPACT_ATOMS: atom_id res chain seq x y z
N MET A 1 0.53 -38.72 -4.93
CA MET A 1 -0.32 -39.46 -5.90
C MET A 1 -1.82 -39.17 -5.75
N THR A 2 -2.28 -38.65 -4.61
CA THR A 2 -3.72 -38.42 -4.29
C THR A 2 -4.35 -37.24 -5.05
N VAL A 3 -3.60 -36.14 -5.24
CA VAL A 3 -4.08 -34.92 -5.92
C VAL A 3 -4.49 -35.17 -7.38
N ASN A 4 -3.76 -36.00 -8.12
CA ASN A 4 -4.10 -36.34 -9.51
C ASN A 4 -5.35 -37.21 -9.63
N ARG A 5 -5.69 -37.97 -8.59
CA ARG A 5 -6.91 -38.79 -8.56
C ARG A 5 -8.13 -37.91 -8.28
N GLU A 6 -8.00 -36.99 -7.33
CA GLU A 6 -9.03 -36.01 -6.99
C GLU A 6 -9.35 -35.08 -8.16
N LEU A 7 -8.32 -34.59 -8.86
CA LEU A 7 -8.50 -33.78 -10.06
C LEU A 7 -9.25 -34.52 -11.18
N LYS A 8 -9.00 -35.82 -11.36
CA LYS A 8 -9.73 -36.64 -12.34
C LYS A 8 -11.20 -36.81 -11.95
N LEU A 9 -11.49 -37.02 -10.67
CA LEU A 9 -12.85 -37.15 -10.17
C LEU A 9 -13.64 -35.85 -10.32
N LEU A 10 -13.03 -34.72 -9.92
CA LEU A 10 -13.63 -33.39 -10.06
C LEU A 10 -13.93 -33.04 -11.52
N ARG A 11 -13.02 -33.37 -12.44
CA ARG A 11 -13.25 -33.16 -13.89
C ARG A 11 -14.40 -34.02 -14.43
N ALA A 12 -14.50 -35.27 -13.99
CA ALA A 12 -15.58 -36.16 -14.39
C ALA A 12 -16.95 -35.68 -13.87
N ASP A 13 -17.01 -35.21 -12.63
CA ASP A 13 -18.26 -34.73 -12.04
C ASP A 13 -18.68 -33.38 -12.65
N ASN A 14 -17.73 -32.49 -12.94
CA ASN A 14 -18.00 -31.23 -13.63
C ASN A 14 -18.54 -31.47 -15.05
N ALA A 15 -17.99 -32.44 -15.79
CA ALA A 15 -18.53 -32.85 -17.09
C ALA A 15 -19.98 -33.39 -17.00
N ARG A 16 -20.29 -34.15 -15.95
CA ARG A 16 -21.65 -34.67 -15.70
C ARG A 16 -22.63 -33.54 -15.38
N LEU A 17 -22.24 -32.58 -14.55
CA LEU A 17 -23.05 -31.43 -14.18
C LEU A 17 -23.34 -30.52 -15.39
N VAL A 18 -22.33 -30.26 -16.23
CA VAL A 18 -22.51 -29.50 -17.47
C VAL A 18 -23.48 -30.20 -18.42
N ALA A 19 -23.40 -31.53 -18.55
CA ALA A 19 -24.34 -32.29 -19.37
C ALA A 19 -25.78 -32.22 -18.83
N LEU A 20 -25.95 -32.32 -17.51
CA LEU A 20 -27.25 -32.21 -16.85
C LEU A 20 -27.87 -30.81 -17.00
N LEU A 21 -27.06 -29.77 -16.91
CA LEU A 21 -27.53 -28.39 -17.06
C LEU A 21 -27.95 -28.11 -18.52
N LYS A 22 -27.19 -28.62 -19.50
CA LYS A 22 -27.58 -28.55 -20.92
C LYS A 22 -28.87 -29.29 -21.22
N SER A 23 -29.11 -30.45 -20.60
CA SER A 23 -30.37 -31.20 -20.80
C SER A 23 -31.60 -30.47 -20.25
N HIS A 24 -31.41 -29.50 -19.35
CA HIS A 24 -32.47 -28.66 -18.79
C HIS A 24 -32.54 -27.27 -19.46
N GLY A 25 -31.88 -27.08 -20.60
CA GLY A 25 -31.90 -25.82 -21.35
C GLY A 25 -31.09 -24.69 -20.71
N ILE A 26 -30.27 -24.98 -19.68
CA ILE A 26 -29.40 -24.02 -19.04
C ILE A 26 -28.05 -24.04 -19.78
N ASN A 27 -27.76 -22.97 -20.51
CA ASN A 27 -26.52 -22.86 -21.26
C ASN A 27 -25.37 -22.49 -20.33
N VAL A 28 -24.58 -23.49 -19.93
CA VAL A 28 -23.39 -23.29 -19.11
C VAL A 28 -22.20 -23.05 -20.03
N THR A 29 -21.79 -21.79 -20.13
CA THR A 29 -20.48 -21.44 -20.68
C THR A 29 -19.43 -22.01 -19.71
N PRO A 30 -18.45 -22.82 -20.17
CA PRO A 30 -17.30 -23.14 -19.34
C PRO A 30 -16.68 -21.80 -18.90
N PRO A 31 -16.25 -21.63 -17.63
CA PRO A 31 -15.40 -20.50 -17.30
C PRO A 31 -14.22 -20.54 -18.28
N ASP A 32 -13.96 -19.41 -18.94
CA ASP A 32 -13.02 -19.27 -20.04
C ASP A 32 -11.80 -20.18 -19.88
N ALA A 33 -11.68 -21.17 -20.77
CA ALA A 33 -10.43 -21.87 -21.05
C ALA A 33 -9.43 -20.96 -21.80
N GLY A 34 -9.51 -19.64 -21.56
CA GLY A 34 -8.65 -18.58 -22.06
C GLY A 34 -7.78 -17.95 -20.97
N SER A 35 -7.78 -18.50 -19.75
CA SER A 35 -6.65 -18.28 -18.85
C SER A 35 -5.47 -19.12 -19.34
N THR A 36 -4.82 -18.66 -20.41
CA THR A 36 -3.39 -18.95 -20.61
C THR A 36 -2.76 -18.81 -19.23
N PRO A 37 -2.04 -19.81 -18.71
CA PRO A 37 -1.23 -19.60 -17.52
C PRO A 37 -0.42 -18.36 -17.81
N LEU A 38 -0.65 -17.27 -17.06
CA LEU A 38 0.23 -16.11 -17.11
C LEU A 38 1.61 -16.68 -16.85
N GLU A 39 2.42 -16.72 -17.90
CA GLU A 39 3.80 -17.17 -17.81
C GLU A 39 4.41 -16.42 -16.62
N PRO A 40 4.98 -17.14 -15.63
CA PRO A 40 5.56 -16.48 -14.48
C PRO A 40 6.52 -15.40 -14.98
N SER A 41 6.39 -14.22 -14.40
CA SER A 41 7.12 -13.01 -14.73
C SER A 41 8.58 -13.36 -15.03
N ARG A 42 8.96 -13.16 -16.30
CA ARG A 42 10.32 -13.41 -16.82
C ARG A 42 11.34 -12.41 -16.28
N LEU A 43 10.92 -11.51 -15.38
CA LEU A 43 11.80 -10.52 -14.77
C LEU A 43 12.87 -11.22 -13.91
N THR A 44 14.11 -10.87 -14.20
CA THR A 44 15.28 -11.15 -13.37
C THR A 44 15.13 -10.50 -12.00
N THR A 45 15.99 -10.88 -11.05
CA THR A 45 16.02 -10.26 -9.72
C THR A 45 16.24 -8.76 -9.80
N ASP A 46 17.15 -8.30 -10.65
CA ASP A 46 17.47 -6.87 -10.79
C ASP A 46 16.32 -6.09 -11.41
N GLU A 47 15.63 -6.67 -12.41
CA GLU A 47 14.43 -6.06 -13.00
C GLU A 47 13.27 -5.97 -11.99
N LYS A 48 13.10 -6.97 -11.12
CA LYS A 48 12.12 -6.94 -10.03
C LYS A 48 12.42 -5.83 -9.03
N ILE A 49 13.68 -5.68 -8.64
CA ILE A 49 14.11 -4.60 -7.74
C ILE A 49 13.90 -3.23 -8.40
N ALA A 50 14.29 -3.08 -9.66
CA ALA A 50 14.10 -1.84 -10.41
C ALA A 50 12.62 -1.46 -10.54
N LEU A 51 11.75 -2.43 -10.87
CA LEU A 51 10.31 -2.25 -10.91
C LEU A 51 9.75 -1.81 -9.55
N PHE A 52 10.15 -2.49 -8.47
CA PHE A 52 9.71 -2.18 -7.12
C PHE A 52 10.11 -0.76 -6.72
N ARG A 53 11.37 -0.38 -6.94
CA ARG A 53 11.88 0.96 -6.61
C ARG A 53 11.25 2.07 -7.42
N ARG A 54 10.86 1.79 -8.67
CA ARG A 54 10.14 2.74 -9.53
C ARG A 54 8.75 3.06 -9.01
N LEU A 55 8.05 2.07 -8.44
CA LEU A 55 6.71 2.25 -7.89
C LEU A 55 6.77 2.86 -6.48
N PHE A 56 7.51 2.24 -5.56
CA PHE A 56 7.56 2.65 -4.15
C PHE A 56 8.67 3.67 -3.90
N GLN A 57 8.70 4.74 -4.69
CA GLN A 57 9.72 5.76 -4.62
C GLN A 57 9.45 6.73 -3.46
N GLY A 58 10.42 6.85 -2.57
CA GLY A 58 10.46 7.86 -1.51
C GLY A 58 11.91 8.25 -1.22
N ARG A 59 12.21 8.62 0.04
CA ARG A 59 13.58 9.00 0.42
C ARG A 59 14.57 7.88 0.15
N THR A 60 15.69 8.25 -0.46
CA THR A 60 16.80 7.34 -0.79
C THR A 60 17.99 7.49 0.14
N ASP A 61 18.07 8.59 0.89
CA ASP A 61 19.14 8.89 1.84
C ASP A 61 18.94 8.20 3.21
N VAL A 62 17.73 7.72 3.48
CA VAL A 62 17.38 6.99 4.71
C VAL A 62 16.16 6.10 4.47
N TYR A 63 16.08 4.98 5.19
CA TYR A 63 14.88 4.14 5.24
C TYR A 63 14.57 3.70 6.68
N PRO A 64 13.28 3.48 7.01
CA PRO A 64 12.89 2.89 8.26
C PRO A 64 13.04 1.37 8.21
N ILE A 65 13.67 0.80 9.23
CA ILE A 65 13.76 -0.65 9.44
C ILE A 65 12.90 -1.06 10.62
N ARG A 66 12.18 -2.18 10.48
CA ARG A 66 11.35 -2.74 11.53
C ARG A 66 12.23 -3.40 12.59
N TRP A 67 11.90 -3.16 13.85
CA TRP A 67 12.46 -3.88 14.99
C TRP A 67 11.35 -4.54 15.80
N GLU A 68 11.70 -5.65 16.44
CA GLU A 68 10.83 -6.37 17.36
C GLU A 68 11.65 -6.68 18.61
N SER A 69 11.12 -6.30 19.77
CA SER A 69 11.73 -6.57 21.06
C SER A 69 11.36 -7.98 21.54
N LYS A 70 12.20 -8.53 22.43
CA LYS A 70 11.93 -9.83 23.08
C LYS A 70 10.62 -9.85 23.89
N VAL A 71 10.12 -8.68 24.30
CA VAL A 71 8.88 -8.50 25.08
C VAL A 71 7.65 -8.25 24.20
N GLY A 72 7.75 -8.48 22.89
CA GLY A 72 6.61 -8.39 21.96
C GLY A 72 6.30 -6.99 21.44
N LYS A 73 6.94 -5.93 21.94
CA LYS A 73 6.83 -4.59 21.34
C LYS A 73 7.53 -4.58 19.98
N SER A 74 6.96 -3.84 19.04
CA SER A 74 7.54 -3.65 17.71
C SER A 74 7.39 -2.21 17.24
N GLY A 75 8.18 -1.83 16.25
CA GLY A 75 8.12 -0.51 15.67
C GLY A 75 9.08 -0.37 14.50
N TYR A 76 9.26 0.87 14.06
CA TYR A 76 10.23 1.22 13.03
C TYR A 76 11.20 2.27 13.57
N SER A 77 12.42 2.27 13.05
CA SER A 77 13.41 3.31 13.30
C SER A 77 14.24 3.56 12.05
N PRO A 78 14.78 4.78 11.86
CA PRO A 78 15.73 5.05 10.77
C PRO A 78 16.93 4.10 10.87
N ALA A 79 17.29 3.47 9.75
CA ALA A 79 18.47 2.62 9.68
C ALA A 79 19.74 3.47 9.91
N CYS A 80 20.56 3.03 10.87
CA CYS A 80 21.76 3.77 11.29
C CYS A 80 22.94 2.81 11.46
N ALA A 81 24.05 3.08 10.78
CA ALA A 81 25.25 2.24 10.84
C ALA A 81 25.94 2.29 12.21
N ASN A 82 25.69 3.33 13.00
CA ASN A 82 26.19 3.44 14.37
C ASN A 82 25.22 2.84 15.40
N GLU A 83 24.07 2.29 15.01
CA GLU A 83 23.10 1.79 15.98
C GLU A 83 23.71 0.74 16.93
N TRP A 84 23.51 0.92 18.23
CA TRP A 84 24.05 0.06 19.31
C TRP A 84 25.59 -0.03 19.37
N ARG A 85 26.33 0.81 18.63
CA ARG A 85 27.79 0.87 18.72
C ARG A 85 28.24 1.51 20.03
N ALA A 86 28.87 0.73 20.89
CA ALA A 86 29.37 1.18 22.19
C ALA A 86 30.31 2.40 22.06
N GLY A 87 30.11 3.41 22.91
CA GLY A 87 30.88 4.66 22.88
C GLY A 87 30.50 5.65 21.77
N VAL A 88 29.57 5.30 20.87
CA VAL A 88 29.12 6.17 19.77
C VAL A 88 27.60 6.40 19.84
N CYS A 89 26.84 5.32 19.89
CA CYS A 89 25.39 5.36 20.04
C CYS A 89 25.03 5.36 21.52
N GLU A 90 24.22 6.33 21.91
CA GLU A 90 23.81 6.51 23.29
C GLU A 90 22.47 5.86 23.61
N LYS A 91 21.95 4.98 22.74
CA LYS A 91 20.75 4.20 23.06
C LYS A 91 20.99 3.31 24.29
N PRO A 92 20.02 3.16 25.20
CA PRO A 92 18.66 3.73 25.17
C PRO A 92 18.54 5.11 25.88
N ARG A 93 19.64 5.77 26.25
CA ARG A 93 19.64 7.01 27.06
C ARG A 93 19.01 8.21 26.34
N ILE A 94 19.17 8.28 25.02
CA ILE A 94 18.60 9.37 24.18
C ILE A 94 17.78 8.81 23.02
N LYS A 95 16.89 9.64 22.47
CA LYS A 95 16.16 9.32 21.24
C LYS A 95 17.10 9.40 20.03
N CYS A 96 16.82 8.59 19.00
CA CYS A 96 17.55 8.69 17.72
C CYS A 96 17.51 10.11 17.13
N SER A 97 16.36 10.81 17.25
CA SER A 97 16.18 12.18 16.74
C SER A 97 17.18 13.18 17.29
N ASP A 98 17.72 12.91 18.49
CA ASP A 98 18.55 13.83 19.25
C ASP A 98 20.03 13.40 19.23
N CYS A 99 20.33 12.27 18.58
CA CYS A 99 21.68 11.74 18.49
C CYS A 99 22.48 12.46 17.40
N GLY A 100 23.57 13.13 17.81
CA GLY A 100 24.53 13.79 16.92
C GLY A 100 25.47 12.84 16.17
N ASN A 101 25.57 11.59 16.60
CA ASN A 101 26.41 10.55 15.98
C ASN A 101 25.63 9.65 15.01
N ARG A 102 24.46 10.11 14.52
CA ARG A 102 23.69 9.36 13.53
C ARG A 102 24.47 9.22 12.23
N LEU A 103 24.54 8.00 11.74
CA LEU A 103 25.08 7.68 10.42
C LEU A 103 23.99 6.93 9.65
N LEU A 104 23.11 7.69 8.99
CA LEU A 104 21.97 7.15 8.25
C LEU A 104 22.44 6.32 7.06
N ILE A 105 21.74 5.22 6.81
CA ILE A 105 22.08 4.29 5.72
C ILE A 105 21.14 4.58 4.54
N PRO A 106 21.68 4.79 3.32
CA PRO A 106 20.86 5.00 2.14
C PRO A 106 20.11 3.74 1.72
N LEU A 107 18.95 3.91 1.11
CA LEU A 107 18.12 2.83 0.59
C LEU A 107 18.68 2.30 -0.75
N SER A 108 19.46 1.23 -0.68
CA SER A 108 20.07 0.57 -1.85
C SER A 108 19.23 -0.58 -2.41
N ASP A 109 19.59 -1.06 -3.59
CA ASP A 109 18.99 -2.26 -4.21
C ASP A 109 19.15 -3.50 -3.34
N HIS A 110 20.28 -3.61 -2.64
CA HIS A 110 20.51 -4.70 -1.68
C HIS A 110 19.52 -4.65 -0.52
N VAL A 111 19.19 -3.47 0.00
CA VAL A 111 18.20 -3.32 1.08
C VAL A 111 16.81 -3.77 0.59
N ILE A 112 16.44 -3.43 -0.64
CA ILE A 112 15.18 -3.88 -1.24
C ILE A 112 15.19 -5.39 -1.46
N TYR A 113 16.30 -5.96 -1.95
CA TYR A 113 16.45 -7.42 -2.04
C TYR A 113 16.23 -8.08 -0.67
N ASP A 114 16.88 -7.57 0.38
CA ASP A 114 16.82 -8.12 1.73
C ASP A 114 15.41 -8.09 2.31
N HIS A 115 14.67 -7.04 2.00
CA HIS A 115 13.26 -6.94 2.31
C HIS A 115 12.43 -8.03 1.61
N LEU A 116 12.52 -8.11 0.28
CA LEU A 116 11.78 -9.07 -0.54
C LEU A 116 12.18 -10.53 -0.25
N ALA A 117 13.43 -10.76 0.16
CA ALA A 117 13.95 -12.07 0.56
C ALA A 117 13.59 -12.47 2.00
N GLY A 118 13.01 -11.54 2.78
CA GLY A 118 12.54 -11.82 4.14
C GLY A 118 13.58 -11.65 5.24
N ARG A 119 14.75 -11.08 4.94
CA ARG A 119 15.83 -10.87 5.93
C ARG A 119 15.44 -9.80 6.93
N HIS A 120 14.89 -8.69 6.45
CA HIS A 120 14.37 -7.59 7.27
C HIS A 120 13.03 -7.09 6.72
N THR A 121 12.29 -6.32 7.51
CA THR A 121 11.16 -5.54 7.01
C THR A 121 11.59 -4.08 6.98
N VAL A 122 11.46 -3.43 5.84
CA VAL A 122 11.75 -2.01 5.68
C VAL A 122 10.46 -1.30 5.30
N GLY A 123 10.38 -0.02 5.61
CA GLY A 123 9.38 0.86 5.05
C GLY A 123 10.00 1.87 4.10
N VAL A 124 9.22 2.89 3.80
CA VAL A 124 9.65 4.05 3.01
C VAL A 124 9.11 5.32 3.65
N TYR A 125 9.90 6.39 3.60
CA TYR A 125 9.43 7.75 3.88
C TYR A 125 8.96 8.36 2.55
N PRO A 126 7.65 8.54 2.33
CA PRO A 126 7.10 8.97 1.04
C PRO A 126 7.33 10.46 0.76
N LEU A 127 7.47 11.28 1.80
CA LEU A 127 7.69 12.72 1.69
C LEU A 127 9.16 13.03 1.41
N MET A 128 9.41 13.71 0.31
CA MET A 128 10.74 14.14 -0.12
C MET A 128 11.13 15.48 0.56
N ALA A 129 12.42 15.81 0.52
CA ALA A 129 12.94 17.03 1.16
C ALA A 129 12.46 18.34 0.52
N ASP A 130 11.93 18.27 -0.70
CA ASP A 130 11.36 19.38 -1.47
C ASP A 130 9.82 19.40 -1.42
N ASP A 131 9.24 18.76 -0.40
CA ASP A 131 7.79 18.68 -0.16
C ASP A 131 7.00 17.95 -1.26
N THR A 132 7.68 17.11 -2.07
CA THR A 132 7.05 16.27 -3.09
C THR A 132 6.91 14.81 -2.67
N CYS A 133 6.12 14.04 -3.42
CA CYS A 133 6.05 12.58 -3.32
C CYS A 133 5.83 11.93 -4.70
N HIS A 134 6.02 10.61 -4.79
CA HIS A 134 5.83 9.83 -6.02
C HIS A 134 4.62 8.90 -5.98
N PHE A 135 3.99 8.77 -4.81
CA PHE A 135 2.75 8.04 -4.64
C PHE A 135 1.93 8.66 -3.51
N LEU A 136 0.64 8.32 -3.50
CA LEU A 136 -0.24 8.44 -2.37
C LEU A 136 -0.65 7.03 -1.94
N ALA A 137 -0.58 6.72 -0.65
CA ALA A 137 -1.21 5.52 -0.10
C ALA A 137 -2.27 5.89 0.92
N VAL A 138 -3.38 5.16 0.91
CA VAL A 138 -4.49 5.31 1.85
C VAL A 138 -4.55 4.06 2.71
N ASP A 139 -4.51 4.24 4.02
CA ASP A 139 -4.46 3.17 5.02
C ASP A 139 -5.86 2.87 5.55
N PHE A 140 -6.27 1.60 5.46
CA PHE A 140 -7.53 1.09 5.97
C PHE A 140 -7.25 -0.01 6.99
N ASP A 141 -7.64 0.18 8.25
CA ASP A 141 -7.44 -0.75 9.36
C ASP A 141 -8.78 -1.04 10.08
N ASP A 142 -8.81 -1.94 11.08
CA ASP A 142 -10.00 -2.28 11.87
C ASP A 142 -11.13 -3.04 11.12
N ALA A 143 -12.31 -3.16 11.75
CA ALA A 143 -13.30 -4.21 11.41
C ALA A 143 -13.84 -4.16 9.96
N ASP A 144 -13.93 -2.97 9.36
CA ASP A 144 -14.60 -2.73 8.07
C ASP A 144 -13.61 -2.42 6.93
N TRP A 145 -12.30 -2.69 7.12
CA TRP A 145 -11.26 -2.31 6.15
C TRP A 145 -11.51 -2.90 4.75
N ARG A 146 -12.15 -4.07 4.65
CA ARG A 146 -12.40 -4.75 3.38
C ARG A 146 -13.42 -3.98 2.55
N GLU A 147 -14.53 -3.64 3.17
CA GLU A 147 -15.65 -2.93 2.56
C GLU A 147 -15.23 -1.53 2.16
N ASP A 148 -14.57 -0.80 3.05
CA ASP A 148 -14.13 0.57 2.81
C ASP A 148 -13.00 0.66 1.78
N ALA A 149 -11.99 -0.23 1.83
CA ALA A 149 -10.91 -0.24 0.84
C ALA A 149 -11.45 -0.58 -0.56
N ARG A 150 -12.41 -1.51 -0.67
CA ARG A 150 -13.11 -1.79 -1.94
C ARG A 150 -13.94 -0.59 -2.40
N ALA A 151 -14.67 0.05 -1.48
CA ALA A 151 -15.48 1.21 -1.82
C ALA A 151 -14.61 2.36 -2.36
N PHE A 152 -13.45 2.59 -1.75
CA PHE A 152 -12.47 3.58 -2.19
C PHE A 152 -11.85 3.19 -3.55
N LEU A 153 -11.49 1.91 -3.74
CA LEU A 153 -10.97 1.41 -5.02
C LEU A 153 -11.99 1.58 -6.16
N SER A 154 -13.26 1.26 -5.92
CA SER A 154 -14.33 1.49 -6.91
C SER A 154 -14.51 2.98 -7.24
N SER A 155 -14.44 3.85 -6.23
CA SER A 155 -14.45 5.31 -6.47
C SER A 155 -13.27 5.75 -7.33
N CYS A 156 -12.06 5.21 -7.09
CA CYS A 156 -10.90 5.48 -7.95
C CYS A 156 -11.17 5.08 -9.41
N GLN A 157 -11.78 3.91 -9.64
CA GLN A 157 -12.13 3.44 -10.98
C GLN A 157 -13.16 4.34 -11.67
N GLU A 158 -14.23 4.74 -10.97
CA GLU A 158 -15.26 5.66 -11.50
C GLU A 158 -14.68 7.03 -11.87
N LEU A 159 -13.61 7.45 -11.17
CA LEU A 159 -12.93 8.72 -11.37
C LEU A 159 -11.73 8.64 -12.34
N ASP A 160 -11.52 7.50 -13.00
CA ASP A 160 -10.36 7.23 -13.86
C ASP A 160 -8.99 7.44 -13.16
N VAL A 161 -8.92 7.17 -11.86
CA VAL A 161 -7.68 7.24 -11.06
C VAL A 161 -7.10 5.83 -10.93
N PRO A 162 -5.91 5.55 -11.49
CA PRO A 162 -5.25 4.26 -11.33
C PRO A 162 -4.87 4.02 -9.88
N ALA A 163 -5.37 2.93 -9.31
CA ALA A 163 -5.10 2.52 -7.93
C ALA A 163 -4.84 1.01 -7.84
N ALA A 164 -4.01 0.61 -6.88
CA ALA A 164 -3.69 -0.79 -6.58
C ALA A 164 -3.95 -1.10 -5.12
N LEU A 165 -4.61 -2.23 -4.84
CA LEU A 165 -4.98 -2.65 -3.49
C LEU A 165 -3.98 -3.70 -2.97
N GLU A 166 -3.40 -3.45 -1.80
CA GLU A 166 -2.51 -4.38 -1.09
C GLU A 166 -3.09 -4.72 0.28
N ILE A 167 -3.11 -6.00 0.64
CA ILE A 167 -3.41 -6.41 2.02
C ILE A 167 -2.23 -6.05 2.89
N SER A 168 -2.45 -5.37 4.00
CA SER A 168 -1.38 -4.89 4.86
C SER A 168 -0.55 -6.05 5.43
N ARG A 169 0.64 -5.73 5.93
CA ARG A 169 1.56 -6.70 6.55
C ARG A 169 0.90 -7.52 7.67
N SER A 170 0.01 -6.92 8.45
CA SER A 170 -0.65 -7.59 9.58
C SER A 170 -1.77 -8.53 9.14
N GLY A 171 -2.32 -8.34 7.93
CA GLY A 171 -3.54 -9.02 7.47
C GLY A 171 -4.84 -8.45 8.03
N ASN A 172 -4.74 -7.41 8.87
CA ASN A 172 -5.88 -6.76 9.54
C ASN A 172 -6.20 -5.38 8.95
N GLY A 173 -5.71 -5.11 7.75
CA GLY A 173 -5.92 -3.86 7.04
C GLY A 173 -5.50 -3.99 5.58
N ALA A 174 -5.57 -2.89 4.86
CA ALA A 174 -5.13 -2.78 3.48
C ALA A 174 -4.63 -1.37 3.16
N HIS A 175 -3.74 -1.28 2.18
CA HIS A 175 -3.33 -0.02 1.60
C HIS A 175 -3.82 0.08 0.16
N VAL A 176 -4.42 1.23 -0.19
CA VAL A 176 -4.70 1.57 -1.59
C VAL A 176 -3.64 2.55 -2.09
N TRP A 177 -2.91 2.16 -3.13
CA TRP A 177 -1.78 2.89 -3.68
C TRP A 177 -2.15 3.58 -4.99
N ILE A 178 -1.88 4.88 -5.10
CA ILE A 178 -1.96 5.67 -6.33
C ILE A 178 -0.54 6.14 -6.65
N PHE A 179 0.00 5.72 -7.79
CA PHE A 179 1.36 6.06 -8.21
C PHE A 179 1.34 7.20 -9.22
N PHE A 180 2.27 8.15 -9.09
CA PHE A 180 2.37 9.29 -10.00
C PHE A 180 3.46 9.07 -11.05
N GLN A 181 3.24 9.59 -12.25
CA GLN A 181 4.21 9.45 -13.36
C GLN A 181 5.52 10.22 -13.10
N SER A 182 5.43 11.32 -12.35
CA SER A 182 6.56 12.11 -11.87
C SER A 182 6.24 12.62 -10.46
N SER A 183 7.22 13.20 -9.77
CA SER A 183 7.00 13.81 -8.45
C SER A 183 5.90 14.87 -8.50
N VAL A 184 5.06 14.89 -7.47
CA VAL A 184 3.99 15.88 -7.30
C VAL A 184 4.09 16.51 -5.91
N PRO A 185 3.61 17.76 -5.71
CA PRO A 185 3.51 18.33 -4.37
C PRO A 185 2.68 17.41 -3.45
N ALA A 186 3.19 17.12 -2.25
CA ALA A 186 2.50 16.27 -1.28
C ALA A 186 1.09 16.81 -0.95
N ARG A 187 0.94 18.14 -0.96
CA ARG A 187 -0.35 18.83 -0.82
C ARG A 187 -1.37 18.40 -1.87
N ASP A 188 -0.97 18.30 -3.14
CA ASP A 188 -1.89 17.95 -4.23
C ASP A 188 -2.26 16.47 -4.20
N ALA A 189 -1.30 15.61 -3.86
CA ALA A 189 -1.56 14.20 -3.58
C ALA A 189 -2.58 14.03 -2.44
N ARG A 190 -2.40 14.76 -1.33
CA ARG A 190 -3.36 14.72 -0.20
C ARG A 190 -4.73 15.26 -0.58
N ARG A 191 -4.79 16.38 -1.32
CA ARG A 191 -6.07 16.92 -1.84
C ARG A 191 -6.81 15.90 -2.69
N LEU A 192 -6.10 15.18 -3.56
CA LEU A 192 -6.68 14.08 -4.34
C LEU A 192 -7.24 12.98 -3.43
N GLY A 193 -6.45 12.50 -2.46
CA GLY A 193 -6.88 11.48 -1.50
C GLY A 193 -8.15 11.88 -0.74
N THR A 194 -8.14 13.07 -0.14
CA THR A 194 -9.28 13.60 0.61
C THR A 194 -10.52 13.75 -0.29
N ALA A 195 -10.36 14.24 -1.52
CA ALA A 195 -11.49 14.38 -2.45
C ALA A 195 -12.11 13.01 -2.80
N ILE A 196 -11.29 11.98 -3.02
CA ILE A 196 -11.78 10.61 -3.30
C ILE A 196 -12.45 10.02 -2.06
N ILE A 197 -11.92 10.24 -0.85
CA ILE A 197 -12.57 9.81 0.40
C ILE A 197 -13.97 10.44 0.52
N SER A 198 -14.08 11.76 0.37
CA SER A 198 -15.37 12.47 0.44
C SER A 198 -16.35 12.01 -0.65
N HIS A 199 -15.86 11.79 -1.87
CA HIS A 199 -16.66 11.22 -2.95
C HIS A 199 -17.17 9.82 -2.59
N THR A 200 -16.31 8.98 -2.03
CA THR A 200 -16.66 7.61 -1.60
C THR A 200 -17.74 7.63 -0.53
N CYS A 201 -17.60 8.43 0.52
CA CYS A 201 -18.60 8.58 1.58
C CYS A 201 -19.96 9.01 1.02
N THR A 202 -19.96 10.00 0.12
CA THR A 202 -21.18 10.49 -0.54
C THR A 202 -21.85 9.38 -1.36
N ARG A 203 -21.06 8.63 -2.14
CA ARG A 203 -21.50 7.53 -3.01
C ARG A 203 -22.10 6.37 -2.22
N THR A 204 -21.45 5.96 -1.13
CA THR A 204 -21.91 4.85 -0.27
C THR A 204 -22.99 5.26 0.74
N ARG A 205 -23.35 6.55 0.78
CA ARG A 205 -24.24 7.15 1.79
C ARG A 205 -23.75 6.92 3.22
N GLN A 206 -22.44 6.82 3.39
CA GLN A 206 -21.78 6.73 4.69
C GLN A 206 -21.33 8.12 5.13
N LEU A 207 -21.39 8.40 6.44
CA LEU A 207 -20.87 9.66 6.99
C LEU A 207 -19.33 9.69 6.97
N LYS A 208 -18.69 8.53 7.13
CA LYS A 208 -17.25 8.33 7.06
C LYS A 208 -16.93 6.89 6.68
N LEU A 209 -15.72 6.66 6.17
CA LEU A 209 -15.10 5.34 6.11
C LEU A 209 -14.56 5.06 7.52
N THR A 210 -15.14 4.10 8.23
CA THR A 210 -14.82 3.83 9.65
C THR A 210 -13.43 3.23 9.81
N SER A 211 -12.95 2.54 8.79
CA SER A 211 -11.62 1.92 8.75
C SER A 211 -10.50 2.82 8.23
N TYR A 212 -10.82 4.00 7.67
CA TYR A 212 -9.80 4.94 7.21
C TYR A 212 -8.97 5.43 8.41
N ASP A 213 -7.66 5.19 8.37
CA ASP A 213 -6.71 5.67 9.38
C ASP A 213 -6.05 6.97 8.91
N ARG A 214 -5.33 6.94 7.78
CA ARG A 214 -4.53 8.10 7.31
C ARG A 214 -4.07 8.00 5.85
N LEU A 215 -3.60 9.13 5.34
CA LEU A 215 -2.89 9.25 4.06
C LEU A 215 -1.35 9.18 4.25
N PHE A 216 -0.65 8.68 3.23
CA PHE A 216 0.80 8.67 3.11
C PHE A 216 1.22 9.31 1.78
N PRO A 217 1.92 10.47 1.79
CA PRO A 217 2.35 11.23 2.96
C PRO A 217 1.16 11.83 3.76
N ASN A 218 1.33 12.00 5.08
CA ASN A 218 0.31 12.62 5.94
C ASN A 218 0.51 14.14 6.11
N GLN A 219 1.61 14.68 5.59
CA GLN A 219 2.00 16.08 5.72
C GLN A 219 2.18 16.72 4.33
N ASP A 220 1.82 18.00 4.22
CA ASP A 220 2.04 18.79 3.00
C ASP A 220 3.49 19.25 2.85
N SER A 221 4.24 19.33 3.96
CA SER A 221 5.61 19.85 4.00
C SER A 221 6.47 19.11 5.02
N MET A 222 7.79 19.09 4.78
CA MET A 222 8.77 18.37 5.55
C MET A 222 8.90 18.95 6.97
N PRO A 223 8.66 18.17 8.03
CA PRO A 223 8.84 18.64 9.40
C PRO A 223 10.32 18.94 9.69
N LYS A 224 10.57 20.00 10.47
CA LYS A 224 11.93 20.39 10.89
C LYS A 224 12.64 19.22 11.59
N GLY A 225 13.77 18.79 11.02
CA GLY A 225 14.63 17.75 11.59
C GLY A 225 14.07 16.32 11.52
N GLY A 226 12.99 16.09 10.77
CA GLY A 226 12.34 14.78 10.59
C GLY A 226 12.47 14.19 9.19
N PHE A 227 11.79 13.07 8.98
CA PHE A 227 11.69 12.38 7.69
C PHE A 227 10.24 12.28 7.16
N GLY A 228 9.28 12.87 7.88
CA GLY A 228 7.86 12.64 7.69
C GLY A 228 7.38 11.31 8.28
N ASN A 229 6.14 10.92 7.95
CA ASN A 229 5.59 9.61 8.29
C ASN A 229 6.20 8.49 7.44
N LEU A 230 6.03 7.24 7.87
CA LEU A 230 6.53 6.07 7.14
C LEU A 230 5.41 5.07 6.89
N ILE A 231 5.48 4.38 5.76
CA ILE A 231 4.65 3.23 5.43
C ILE A 231 5.53 2.00 5.21
N ALA A 232 5.06 0.82 5.62
CA ALA A 232 5.78 -0.43 5.39
C ALA A 232 5.80 -0.75 3.89
N LEU A 233 6.93 -1.23 3.36
CA LEU A 233 6.99 -1.67 1.98
C LEU A 233 6.30 -3.04 1.82
N PRO A 234 5.61 -3.28 0.69
CA PRO A 234 4.86 -4.51 0.46
C PRO A 234 5.75 -5.67 -0.02
N LEU A 235 5.18 -6.87 -0.12
CA LEU A 235 5.82 -8.09 -0.66
C LEU A 235 6.99 -8.65 0.16
N GLN A 236 7.09 -8.29 1.43
CA GLN A 236 8.03 -8.93 2.35
C GLN A 236 7.72 -10.44 2.44
N LYS A 237 8.74 -11.30 2.28
CA LYS A 237 8.57 -12.76 2.17
C LYS A 237 7.70 -13.41 3.25
N LYS A 238 7.92 -13.09 4.53
CA LYS A 238 7.26 -13.76 5.67
C LYS A 238 5.75 -13.48 5.74
N PRO A 239 5.27 -12.21 5.72
CA PRO A 239 3.84 -11.93 5.54
C PRO A 239 3.26 -12.52 4.25
N ARG A 240 4.03 -12.47 3.16
CA ARG A 240 3.60 -12.99 1.85
C ARG A 240 3.30 -14.48 1.87
N GLU A 241 4.12 -15.27 2.56
CA GLU A 241 3.89 -16.70 2.77
C GLU A 241 2.62 -16.99 3.59
N GLN A 242 2.09 -16.00 4.30
CA GLN A 242 0.86 -16.07 5.10
C GLN A 242 -0.36 -15.48 4.38
N GLY A 243 -0.21 -15.04 3.13
CA GLY A 243 -1.30 -14.39 2.38
C GLY A 243 -1.44 -12.88 2.62
N ASN A 244 -0.51 -12.27 3.37
CA ASN A 244 -0.50 -10.84 3.68
C ASN A 244 0.57 -10.11 2.85
N SER A 245 0.55 -8.78 2.86
CA SER A 245 1.50 -7.97 2.08
C SER A 245 1.52 -8.32 0.58
N LEU A 246 0.34 -8.65 0.05
CA LEU A 246 0.09 -9.06 -1.32
C LEU A 246 -0.87 -8.09 -1.98
N PHE A 247 -0.62 -7.79 -3.25
CA PHE A 247 -1.58 -7.12 -4.11
C PHE A 247 -2.71 -8.07 -4.49
N VAL A 248 -3.93 -7.55 -4.43
CA VAL A 248 -5.15 -8.31 -4.62
C VAL A 248 -6.07 -7.62 -5.62
N ASP A 249 -6.95 -8.40 -6.24
CA ASP A 249 -8.04 -7.88 -7.04
C ASP A 249 -9.20 -7.33 -6.18
N GLU A 250 -10.26 -6.86 -6.84
CA GLU A 250 -11.47 -6.34 -6.20
C GLU A 250 -12.17 -7.37 -5.29
N ALA A 251 -12.03 -8.66 -5.59
CA ALA A 251 -12.55 -9.75 -4.78
C ALA A 251 -11.63 -10.08 -3.58
N LEU A 252 -10.56 -9.30 -3.35
CA LEU A 252 -9.50 -9.53 -2.37
C LEU A 252 -8.76 -10.85 -2.58
N GLN A 253 -8.73 -11.34 -3.83
CA GLN A 253 -7.94 -12.51 -4.19
C GLN A 253 -6.54 -12.07 -4.61
N PRO A 254 -5.47 -12.68 -4.07
CA PRO A 254 -4.11 -12.37 -4.48
C PRO A 254 -3.90 -12.60 -5.97
N HIS A 255 -3.28 -11.64 -6.65
CA HIS A 255 -2.86 -11.85 -8.02
C HIS A 255 -1.90 -13.04 -8.11
N ALA A 256 -2.17 -13.94 -9.07
CA ALA A 256 -1.41 -15.17 -9.27
C ALA A 256 0.10 -14.91 -9.46
N ASP A 257 0.44 -13.82 -10.15
CA ASP A 257 1.79 -13.30 -10.24
C ASP A 257 1.83 -11.82 -9.84
N GLN A 258 2.37 -11.57 -8.66
CA GLN A 258 2.53 -10.24 -8.10
C GLN A 258 3.42 -9.34 -8.97
N TRP A 259 4.46 -9.88 -9.58
CA TRP A 259 5.39 -9.09 -10.40
C TRP A 259 4.80 -8.76 -11.76
N ALA A 260 4.04 -9.70 -12.35
CA ALA A 260 3.29 -9.42 -13.56
C ALA A 260 2.26 -8.31 -13.31
N PHE A 261 1.54 -8.37 -12.18
CA PHE A 261 0.61 -7.31 -11.78
C PHE A 261 1.30 -5.96 -11.55
N LEU A 262 2.40 -5.91 -10.77
CA LEU A 262 3.13 -4.66 -10.56
C LEU A 262 3.60 -4.02 -11.88
N ALA A 263 3.94 -4.83 -12.89
CA ALA A 263 4.34 -4.33 -14.21
C ALA A 263 3.18 -3.70 -15.00
N THR A 264 1.92 -4.02 -14.68
CA THR A 264 0.73 -3.46 -15.35
C THR A 264 0.16 -2.22 -14.65
N ILE A 265 0.65 -1.89 -13.45
CA ILE A 265 0.21 -0.71 -12.71
C ILE A 265 0.45 0.55 -13.55
N LYS A 266 -0.65 1.24 -13.86
CA LYS A 266 -0.63 2.56 -14.50
C LYS A 266 -0.32 3.63 -13.46
N THR A 267 0.39 4.67 -13.88
CA THR A 267 0.69 5.84 -13.07
C THR A 267 -0.18 7.02 -13.50
N LEU A 268 -0.67 7.81 -12.54
CA LEU A 268 -1.44 9.02 -12.79
C LEU A 268 -0.51 10.19 -13.21
N PRO A 269 -0.73 10.83 -14.36
CA PRO A 269 0.00 12.04 -14.74
C PRO A 269 -0.35 13.22 -13.80
N PRO A 270 0.61 14.07 -13.41
CA PRO A 270 0.33 15.22 -12.54
C PRO A 270 -0.75 16.16 -13.07
N ALA A 271 -0.82 16.33 -14.40
CA ALA A 271 -1.82 17.17 -15.06
C ALA A 271 -3.27 16.66 -14.89
N GLU A 272 -3.45 15.38 -14.57
CA GLU A 272 -4.78 14.79 -14.39
C GLU A 272 -5.31 14.92 -12.95
N ILE A 273 -4.46 15.31 -11.98
CA ILE A 273 -4.83 15.39 -10.56
C ILE A 273 -5.98 16.37 -10.34
N GLU A 274 -5.87 17.61 -10.83
CA GLU A 274 -6.92 18.61 -10.68
C GLU A 274 -8.22 18.20 -11.40
N SER A 275 -8.09 17.52 -12.54
CA SER A 275 -9.26 17.00 -13.27
C SER A 275 -9.96 15.89 -12.47
N ALA A 276 -9.20 15.00 -11.82
CA ALA A 276 -9.74 13.96 -10.95
C ALA A 276 -10.42 14.56 -9.71
N ILE A 277 -9.82 15.58 -9.09
CA ILE A 277 -10.42 16.31 -7.95
C ILE A 277 -11.74 16.96 -8.38
N LEU A 278 -11.80 17.60 -9.54
CA LEU A 278 -13.03 18.22 -10.04
C LEU A 278 -14.14 17.19 -10.33
N ARG A 279 -13.78 15.99 -10.80
CA ARG A 279 -14.74 14.88 -10.96
C ARG A 279 -15.29 14.41 -9.61
N CYS A 280 -14.45 14.37 -8.56
CA CYS A 280 -14.89 13.98 -7.21
C CYS A 280 -16.01 14.89 -6.68
N THR A 281 -15.94 16.19 -6.98
CA THR A 281 -16.88 17.20 -6.47
C THR A 281 -18.11 17.39 -7.37
N GLY A 282 -18.24 16.67 -8.49
CA GLY A 282 -19.36 16.87 -9.42
C GLY A 282 -19.35 18.26 -10.08
N GLY A 283 -18.16 18.88 -10.21
CA GLY A 283 -18.01 20.19 -10.82
C GLY A 283 -18.26 21.39 -9.90
N THR A 284 -18.57 21.19 -8.61
CA THR A 284 -18.56 22.27 -7.60
C THR A 284 -17.14 22.53 -7.11
N HIS A 285 -16.86 23.74 -6.64
CA HIS A 285 -15.50 24.16 -6.30
C HIS A 285 -14.93 23.31 -5.15
N PRO A 286 -13.65 22.85 -5.19
CA PRO A 286 -13.03 21.97 -4.19
C PRO A 286 -13.00 22.49 -2.73
N LEU A 287 -13.51 23.70 -2.47
CA LEU A 287 -13.60 24.30 -1.14
C LEU A 287 -14.93 23.98 -0.43
N ASP A 288 -15.93 23.46 -1.15
CA ASP A 288 -17.21 23.01 -0.59
C ASP A 288 -17.16 21.56 -0.08
N VAL A 289 -16.01 20.90 -0.23
CA VAL A 289 -15.79 19.58 0.37
C VAL A 289 -15.59 19.79 1.86
N SER A 290 -16.49 19.23 2.68
CA SER A 290 -16.30 19.14 4.12
C SER A 290 -14.99 18.40 4.37
N PHE A 291 -13.93 19.16 4.64
CA PHE A 291 -12.64 18.61 5.03
C PHE A 291 -12.90 17.73 6.25
N VAL A 292 -12.66 16.43 6.12
CA VAL A 292 -12.40 15.59 7.30
C VAL A 292 -11.06 16.10 7.80
N THR A 293 -11.09 17.14 8.62
CA THR A 293 -9.92 17.62 9.33
C THR A 293 -9.51 16.53 10.30
N ASP A 294 -8.31 15.99 10.12
CA ASP A 294 -7.59 15.14 11.09
C ASP A 294 -7.26 15.92 12.40
N ASP A 295 -8.09 16.89 12.81
CA ASP A 295 -7.84 17.76 13.95
C ASP A 295 -8.13 17.08 15.30
N ASP A 296 -8.73 15.89 15.31
CA ASP A 296 -9.09 15.20 16.56
C ASP A 296 -8.09 14.10 17.02
N ASP A 297 -7.01 13.83 16.29
CA ASP A 297 -5.95 12.90 16.73
C ASP A 297 -4.55 13.54 16.81
N GLN A 298 -4.49 14.86 17.01
CA GLN A 298 -3.33 15.47 17.69
C GLN A 298 -3.36 15.16 19.19
N ALA A 299 -3.41 13.88 19.55
CA ALA A 299 -2.90 13.44 20.84
C ALA A 299 -1.38 13.68 20.82
N GLN A 300 -0.96 14.92 21.09
CA GLN A 300 0.43 15.30 21.30
C GLN A 300 0.99 14.42 22.43
N PRO A 301 1.79 13.37 22.15
CA PRO A 301 2.21 12.41 23.17
C PRO A 301 3.23 12.99 24.16
N TRP A 302 3.40 14.32 24.20
CA TRP A 302 4.27 15.07 25.09
C TRP A 302 3.53 16.03 26.03
N ARG A 303 2.20 16.05 26.05
CA ARG A 303 1.46 16.70 27.15
C ARG A 303 1.08 15.67 28.19
N THR A 304 1.86 15.59 29.27
CA THR A 304 1.40 14.96 30.52
C THR A 304 0.20 15.74 31.05
N PRO A 305 -0.93 15.08 31.39
CA PRO A 305 -2.04 15.73 32.08
C PRO A 305 -1.62 16.19 33.49
N PRO A 306 -2.30 17.20 34.08
CA PRO A 306 -1.99 17.73 35.41
C PRO A 306 -2.21 16.71 36.55
#